data_AF-A0A5S9LZ28-F1
#
_entry.id   AF-A0A5S9LZ28-F1
#
_cell.length_a   1.000
_cell.length_b   1.000
_cell.length_c   1.000
_cell.angle_alpha   90.00
_cell.angle_beta   90.00
_cell.angle_gamma   90.00
#
_symmetry.space_group_name_H-M   'P 1'
#
loop_
_entity.id
_entity.type
_entity.pdbx_description
1 polymer ?
#
loop_
_entity_poly.entity_id
_entity_poly.type
_entity_poly.pdbx_seq_one_letter_code
_entity_poly.pdbx_strand_id
1 'polypeptide(L)'
;MKNDPEHKKKVLEEKMMKNDLLSFHIQSLLTQKLTKSTTNQYAHFMKRLQDELLTTEEKGLFFSQIVLGETLKTEKDQYIWYKGGATLFVFTANLYRKTDISSICISLFINDPKAKNSHWIGEVFNEFMFTAAGDQNFRQRLIQAFTT
;
A
#
# COMPACT_ATOMS: atom_id res chain seq x y z
N MET A 1 11.27 -47.11 -19.44
CA MET A 1 10.34 -46.15 -18.76
C MET A 1 10.41 -44.73 -19.37
N LYS A 2 10.31 -44.55 -20.70
CA LYS A 2 10.38 -43.20 -21.34
C LYS A 2 9.15 -42.83 -22.20
N ASN A 3 8.18 -43.74 -22.32
CA ASN A 3 7.03 -43.60 -23.21
C ASN A 3 5.68 -43.70 -22.49
N ASP A 4 5.67 -43.46 -21.19
CA ASP A 4 4.42 -43.34 -20.43
C ASP A 4 3.81 -41.94 -20.67
N PRO A 5 2.56 -41.86 -21.19
CA PRO A 5 1.86 -40.59 -21.40
C PRO A 5 1.76 -39.74 -20.13
N GLU A 6 1.63 -40.38 -18.97
CA GLU A 6 1.48 -39.71 -17.68
C GLU A 6 2.79 -39.06 -17.24
N HIS A 7 3.92 -39.72 -17.49
CA HIS A 7 5.26 -39.16 -17.31
C HIS A 7 5.53 -37.98 -18.26
N LYS A 8 5.10 -38.07 -19.52
CA LYS A 8 5.25 -36.97 -20.49
C LYS A 8 4.41 -35.75 -20.11
N LYS A 9 3.20 -35.96 -19.61
CA LYS A 9 2.32 -34.89 -19.10
C LYS A 9 2.97 -34.19 -17.90
N LYS A 10 3.47 -34.94 -16.93
CA LYS A 10 4.13 -34.38 -15.73
C LYS A 10 5.40 -33.58 -16.08
N VAL A 11 6.21 -34.08 -17.02
CA VAL A 11 7.40 -33.36 -17.51
C VAL A 11 7.02 -32.10 -18.32
N LEU A 12 5.91 -32.15 -19.06
CA LEU A 12 5.39 -30.98 -19.77
C LEU A 12 4.84 -29.92 -18.80
N GLU A 13 4.09 -30.33 -17.78
CA GLU A 13 3.59 -29.46 -16.70
C GLU A 13 4.75 -28.83 -15.92
N GLU A 14 5.79 -29.58 -15.57
CA GLU A 14 6.99 -29.06 -14.91
C GLU A 14 7.79 -28.10 -15.80
N LYS A 15 7.82 -28.33 -17.13
CA LYS A 15 8.43 -27.41 -18.10
C LYS A 15 7.61 -26.15 -18.31
N MET A 16 6.28 -26.25 -18.36
CA MET A 16 5.38 -25.10 -18.46
C MET A 16 5.45 -24.27 -17.18
N MET A 17 5.46 -24.89 -16.00
CA MET A 17 5.66 -24.19 -14.73
C MET A 17 7.04 -23.50 -14.61
N LYS A 18 8.08 -24.02 -15.28
CA LYS A 18 9.40 -23.37 -15.35
C LYS A 18 9.54 -22.31 -16.44
N ASN A 19 8.81 -22.44 -17.55
CA ASN A 19 8.97 -21.58 -18.73
C ASN A 19 7.93 -20.46 -18.84
N ASP A 20 6.79 -20.56 -18.15
CA ASP A 20 5.71 -19.55 -18.23
C ASP A 20 5.77 -18.49 -17.11
N LEU A 21 6.73 -18.60 -16.18
CA LEU A 21 7.01 -17.52 -15.25
C LEU A 21 8.07 -16.62 -15.87
N LEU A 22 7.61 -15.49 -16.43
CA LEU A 22 8.45 -14.35 -16.77
C LEU A 22 9.44 -14.14 -15.60
N SER A 23 10.75 -14.15 -15.82
CA SER A 23 11.69 -14.08 -14.69
C SER A 23 11.37 -12.88 -13.78
N PHE A 24 11.56 -13.01 -12.45
CA PHE A 24 11.28 -11.91 -11.49
C PHE A 24 11.90 -10.58 -11.92
N HIS A 25 13.06 -10.64 -12.59
CA HIS A 25 13.69 -9.47 -13.19
C HIS A 25 12.82 -8.80 -14.26
N ILE A 26 12.27 -9.57 -15.21
CA ILE A 26 11.39 -9.03 -16.26
C ILE A 26 10.07 -8.55 -15.64
N GLN A 27 9.51 -9.26 -14.66
CA GLN A 27 8.31 -8.81 -13.96
C GLN A 27 8.54 -7.48 -13.21
N SER A 28 9.72 -7.29 -12.62
CA SER A 28 10.11 -6.03 -11.97
C SER A 28 10.21 -4.90 -12.99
N LEU A 29 10.85 -5.15 -14.13
CA LEU A 29 10.94 -4.19 -15.24
C LEU A 29 9.56 -3.82 -15.81
N LEU A 30 8.64 -4.77 -15.94
CA LEU A 30 7.27 -4.49 -16.36
C LEU A 30 6.52 -3.64 -15.33
N THR A 31 6.69 -3.94 -14.04
CA THR A 31 6.08 -3.16 -12.95
C THR A 31 6.53 -1.69 -12.99
N GLN A 32 7.80 -1.43 -13.32
CA GLN A 32 8.33 -0.07 -13.49
C GLN A 32 7.73 0.68 -14.69
N LYS A 33 7.16 -0.03 -15.67
CA LYS A 33 6.50 0.54 -16.86
C LYS A 33 5.00 0.78 -16.66
N LEU A 34 4.41 0.28 -15.57
CA LEU A 34 3.02 0.57 -15.25
C LEU A 34 2.83 2.04 -14.84
N THR A 35 1.58 2.49 -14.84
CA THR A 35 1.20 3.82 -14.35
C THR A 35 1.77 4.02 -12.95
N LYS A 36 2.64 5.01 -12.83
CA LYS A 36 3.36 5.33 -11.60
C LYS A 36 2.93 6.69 -11.07
N SER A 37 2.90 6.79 -9.75
CA SER A 37 2.74 8.05 -9.03
C SER A 37 3.94 8.20 -8.09
N THR A 38 4.33 9.42 -7.80
CA THR A 38 5.23 9.68 -6.66
C THR A 38 4.43 9.73 -5.37
N THR A 39 5.09 9.51 -4.23
CA THR A 39 4.45 9.64 -2.91
C THR A 39 3.82 11.03 -2.74
N ASN A 40 4.47 12.08 -3.23
CA ASN A 40 3.93 13.43 -3.17
C ASN A 40 2.67 13.60 -4.04
N GLN A 41 2.70 13.11 -5.29
CA GLN A 41 1.54 13.16 -6.18
C GLN A 41 0.35 12.39 -5.60
N TYR A 42 0.60 11.22 -5.03
CA TYR A 42 -0.44 10.41 -4.42
C TYR A 42 -1.00 11.07 -3.17
N ALA A 43 -0.15 11.64 -2.30
CA ALA A 43 -0.58 12.41 -1.13
C ALA A 43 -1.49 13.60 -1.50
N HIS A 44 -1.12 14.36 -2.53
CA HIS A 44 -1.95 15.44 -3.04
C HIS A 44 -3.26 14.93 -3.65
N PHE A 45 -3.22 13.84 -4.41
CA PHE A 45 -4.42 13.22 -4.96
C PHE A 45 -5.39 12.77 -3.86
N MET A 46 -4.91 12.11 -2.81
CA MET A 46 -5.73 11.68 -1.68
C MET A 46 -6.41 12.85 -0.97
N LYS A 47 -5.69 13.96 -0.79
CA LYS A 47 -6.27 15.17 -0.20
C LYS A 47 -7.40 15.72 -1.08
N ARG A 48 -7.17 15.83 -2.39
CA ARG A 48 -8.21 16.28 -3.35
C ARG A 48 -9.38 15.30 -3.42
N LEU A 49 -9.11 14.01 -3.34
CA LEU A 49 -10.13 12.97 -3.31
C LEU A 49 -11.08 13.20 -2.14
N GLN A 50 -10.54 13.50 -0.96
CA GLN A 50 -11.35 13.84 0.20
C GLN A 50 -12.03 15.20 0.09
N ASP A 51 -11.28 16.25 -0.22
CA ASP A 51 -11.77 17.61 -0.03
C ASP A 51 -12.62 18.10 -1.21
N GLU A 52 -12.39 17.60 -2.43
CA GLU A 52 -12.95 18.15 -3.67
C GLU A 52 -13.75 17.14 -4.50
N LEU A 53 -13.26 15.89 -4.62
CA LEU A 53 -13.74 14.99 -5.69
C LEU A 53 -14.90 14.09 -5.26
N LEU A 54 -14.96 13.67 -4.01
CA LEU A 54 -16.01 12.77 -3.52
C LEU A 54 -17.13 13.52 -2.82
N THR A 55 -18.36 13.17 -3.16
CA THR A 55 -19.57 13.56 -2.42
C THR A 55 -19.62 12.88 -1.04
N THR A 56 -20.49 13.37 -0.15
CA THR A 56 -20.67 12.81 1.20
C THR A 56 -21.13 11.34 1.16
N GLU A 57 -21.96 10.98 0.18
CA GLU A 57 -22.47 9.62 0.00
C GLU A 57 -21.37 8.67 -0.50
N GLU A 58 -20.59 9.09 -1.50
CA GLU A 58 -19.46 8.32 -2.01
C GLU A 58 -18.37 8.14 -0.97
N LYS A 59 -18.14 9.15 -0.13
CA LYS A 59 -17.27 9.06 1.05
C LYS A 59 -17.73 7.95 1.98
N GLY A 60 -19.01 7.93 2.35
CA GLY A 60 -19.57 6.88 3.21
C GLY A 60 -19.38 5.46 2.64
N LEU A 61 -19.59 5.28 1.34
CA LEU A 61 -19.38 4.00 0.66
C LEU A 61 -17.91 3.62 0.56
N PHE A 62 -17.04 4.56 0.17
CA PHE A 62 -15.61 4.34 0.05
C PHE A 62 -14.99 3.97 1.41
N PHE A 63 -15.39 4.64 2.50
CA PHE A 63 -14.88 4.40 3.86
C PHE A 63 -15.39 3.13 4.52
N SER A 64 -16.61 2.70 4.20
CA SER A 64 -17.18 1.47 4.76
C SER A 64 -16.74 0.20 4.03
N GLN A 65 -16.43 0.28 2.74
CA GLN A 65 -16.20 -0.91 1.92
C GLN A 65 -14.77 -1.06 1.38
N ILE A 66 -14.02 0.03 1.16
CA ILE A 66 -12.79 -0.01 0.34
C ILE A 66 -11.53 0.25 1.16
N VAL A 67 -11.65 0.94 2.29
CA VAL A 67 -10.54 1.35 3.13
C VAL A 67 -10.82 1.03 4.60
N LEU A 68 -9.76 0.87 5.38
CA LEU A 68 -9.85 0.62 6.82
C LEU A 68 -10.14 1.94 7.55
N GLY A 69 -11.28 2.58 7.24
CA GLY A 69 -11.61 3.91 7.76
C GLY A 69 -12.40 3.88 9.06
N GLU A 70 -13.57 3.24 9.04
CA GLU A 70 -14.47 3.23 10.21
C GLU A 70 -13.88 2.53 11.44
N THR A 71 -13.07 1.48 11.24
CA THR A 71 -12.46 0.73 12.36
C THR A 71 -11.33 1.47 13.06
N LEU A 72 -10.72 2.46 12.39
CA LEU A 72 -9.61 3.26 12.92
C LEU A 72 -10.06 4.61 13.45
N LYS A 73 -11.33 4.96 13.29
CA LYS A 73 -11.87 6.27 13.63
C LYS A 73 -11.97 6.45 15.14
N THR A 74 -11.42 7.54 15.64
CA THR A 74 -11.63 7.98 17.03
C THR A 74 -12.64 9.13 17.07
N GLU A 75 -13.15 9.48 18.26
CA GLU A 75 -14.13 10.57 18.44
C GLU A 75 -13.63 11.93 17.93
N LYS A 76 -12.30 12.12 17.86
CA LYS A 76 -11.68 13.36 17.38
C LYS A 76 -11.53 13.42 15.86
N ASP A 77 -11.82 12.33 15.17
CA ASP A 77 -11.63 12.20 13.73
C ASP A 77 -12.95 12.49 13.01
N GLN A 78 -12.95 13.53 12.18
CA GLN A 78 -14.01 13.72 11.21
C GLN A 78 -13.96 12.61 10.16
N TYR A 79 -12.75 12.35 9.66
CA TYR A 79 -12.45 11.29 8.70
C TYR A 79 -11.09 10.69 8.98
N ILE A 80 -11.01 9.36 8.92
CA ILE A 80 -9.75 8.64 8.81
C ILE A 80 -9.94 7.54 7.79
N TRP A 81 -8.93 7.32 6.97
CA TRP A 81 -8.87 6.12 6.16
C TRP A 81 -7.45 5.73 5.85
N TYR A 82 -7.27 4.43 5.76
CA TYR A 82 -6.00 3.82 5.43
C TYR A 82 -6.21 2.78 4.34
N LYS A 83 -5.35 2.84 3.33
CA LYS A 83 -5.27 1.84 2.27
C LYS A 83 -3.82 1.38 2.12
N GLY A 84 -3.59 0.17 2.61
CA GLY A 84 -2.41 -0.60 2.26
C GLY A 84 -2.59 -1.26 0.90
N GLY A 85 -1.47 -1.57 0.27
CA GLY A 85 -1.42 -2.34 -0.96
C GLY A 85 -0.01 -2.86 -1.18
N ALA A 86 0.11 -3.87 -2.04
CA ALA A 86 1.40 -4.33 -2.50
C ALA A 86 1.24 -4.77 -3.96
N THR A 87 2.14 -4.28 -4.81
CA THR A 87 2.50 -5.02 -6.01
C THR A 87 3.55 -6.07 -5.62
N LEU A 88 3.96 -6.91 -6.58
CA LEU A 88 4.97 -7.94 -6.34
C LEU A 88 6.32 -7.37 -5.85
N PHE A 89 6.59 -6.08 -6.10
CA PHE A 89 7.88 -5.44 -5.81
C PHE A 89 7.77 -4.11 -5.08
N VAL A 90 6.58 -3.54 -4.95
CA VAL A 90 6.38 -2.24 -4.31
C VAL A 90 5.24 -2.35 -3.33
N PHE A 91 5.54 -2.15 -2.05
CA PHE A 91 4.55 -1.95 -1.02
C PHE A 91 4.08 -0.50 -1.03
N THR A 92 2.78 -0.30 -0.84
CA THR A 92 2.16 1.02 -0.74
C THR A 92 1.36 1.12 0.55
N ALA A 93 1.59 2.20 1.30
CA ALA A 93 0.78 2.57 2.45
C ALA A 93 0.35 4.01 2.31
N ASN A 94 -0.95 4.21 2.43
CA ASN A 94 -1.59 5.48 2.18
C ASN A 94 -2.59 5.77 3.30
N LEU A 95 -2.40 6.89 3.97
CA LEU A 95 -3.22 7.30 5.10
C LEU A 95 -3.67 8.75 4.92
N TYR A 96 -4.95 8.97 5.17
CA TYR A 96 -5.52 10.30 5.32
C TYR A 96 -6.24 10.39 6.66
N ARG A 97 -6.04 11.50 7.37
CA ARG A 97 -6.71 11.81 8.63
C ARG A 97 -7.14 13.27 8.62
N LYS A 98 -8.39 13.55 9.00
CA LYS A 98 -8.94 14.89 9.20
C LYS A 98 -9.59 14.98 10.56
N THR A 99 -9.18 16.00 11.30
CA THR A 99 -9.71 16.43 12.60
C THR A 99 -10.26 17.85 12.45
N ASP A 100 -10.89 18.37 13.49
CA ASP A 100 -11.41 19.76 13.49
C ASP A 100 -10.32 20.82 13.27
N ILE A 101 -9.07 20.50 13.66
CA ILE A 101 -7.95 21.45 13.69
C ILE A 101 -6.89 21.20 12.61
N SER A 102 -6.88 20.02 11.99
CA SER A 102 -5.81 19.65 11.06
C SER A 102 -6.20 18.51 10.12
N SER A 103 -5.55 18.48 8.96
CA SER A 103 -5.54 17.33 8.06
C SER A 103 -4.10 16.85 7.84
N ILE A 104 -3.94 15.52 7.83
CA ILE A 104 -2.68 14.82 7.61
C ILE A 104 -2.87 13.86 6.46
N CYS A 105 -1.94 13.89 5.51
CA CYS A 105 -1.91 12.96 4.39
C CYS A 105 -0.52 12.37 4.29
N ILE A 106 -0.42 11.04 4.31
CA ILE A 106 0.84 10.31 4.25
C ILE A 106 0.73 9.28 3.14
N SER A 107 1.68 9.31 2.21
CA SER A 107 1.83 8.29 1.17
C SER A 107 3.25 7.79 1.17
N LEU A 108 3.41 6.47 1.13
CA LEU A 108 4.70 5.85 1.22
C LEU A 108 4.78 4.62 0.34
N PHE A 109 5.82 4.56 -0.49
CA PHE A 109 6.10 3.47 -1.40
C PHE A 109 7.46 2.86 -1.08
N ILE A 110 7.49 1.59 -0.66
CA ILE A 110 8.72 0.84 -0.38
C ILE A 110 8.96 -0.11 -1.54
N ASN A 111 10.09 0.04 -2.21
CA ASN A 111 10.54 -0.92 -3.21
C ASN A 111 11.16 -2.14 -2.50
N ASP A 112 10.48 -3.27 -2.52
CA ASP A 112 10.93 -4.57 -2.02
C ASP A 112 11.02 -5.57 -3.19
N PRO A 113 12.08 -5.51 -4.02
CA PRO A 113 12.20 -6.33 -5.21
C PRO A 113 12.35 -7.83 -4.92
N LYS A 114 12.58 -8.21 -3.66
CA LYS A 114 12.73 -9.62 -3.23
C LYS A 114 11.55 -10.11 -2.39
N ALA A 115 10.55 -9.27 -2.15
CA ALA A 115 9.38 -9.54 -1.29
C ALA A 115 9.73 -10.03 0.13
N LYS A 116 10.96 -9.79 0.61
CA LYS A 116 11.48 -10.35 1.86
C LYS A 116 10.99 -9.59 3.10
N ASN A 117 10.55 -8.35 2.91
CA ASN A 117 10.20 -7.45 3.99
C ASN A 117 8.69 -7.27 4.13
N SER A 118 7.89 -7.91 3.27
CA SER A 118 6.42 -7.81 3.26
C SER A 118 5.78 -7.99 4.65
N HIS A 119 6.25 -8.97 5.43
CA HIS A 119 5.73 -9.21 6.80
C HIS A 119 6.10 -8.08 7.78
N TRP A 120 7.36 -7.65 7.79
CA TRP A 120 7.81 -6.53 8.63
C TRP A 120 7.09 -5.22 8.27
N ILE A 121 6.86 -5.00 6.97
CA ILE A 121 6.15 -3.83 6.48
C ILE A 121 4.66 -3.88 6.83
N GLY A 122 4.03 -5.05 6.77
CA GLY A 122 2.61 -5.21 7.12
C GLY A 122 2.30 -4.97 8.61
N GLU A 123 3.21 -5.34 9.51
CA GLU A 123 2.95 -5.27 10.96
C GLU A 123 3.56 -4.01 11.59
N VAL A 124 4.88 -3.84 11.50
CA VAL A 124 5.61 -2.77 12.19
C VAL A 124 5.37 -1.42 11.52
N PHE A 125 5.36 -1.41 10.19
CA PHE A 125 5.27 -0.15 9.45
C PHE A 125 3.87 0.47 9.49
N ASN A 126 2.83 -0.36 9.49
CA ASN A 126 1.47 0.12 9.61
C ASN A 126 1.23 0.74 11.00
N GLU A 127 1.74 0.12 12.06
CA GLU A 127 1.70 0.68 13.41
C GLU A 127 2.44 2.02 13.49
N PHE A 128 3.63 2.12 12.87
CA PHE A 128 4.36 3.38 12.76
C PHE A 128 3.52 4.47 12.08
N MET A 129 2.86 4.14 10.97
CA MET A 129 2.03 5.08 10.21
C MET A 129 0.81 5.55 11.03
N PHE A 130 0.14 4.63 11.73
CA PHE A 130 -0.98 4.98 12.61
C PHE A 130 -0.54 5.82 13.79
N THR A 131 0.60 5.51 14.41
CA THR A 131 1.15 6.31 15.51
C THR A 131 1.57 7.70 15.03
N ALA A 132 2.21 7.81 13.86
CA ALA A 132 2.51 9.09 13.24
C ALA A 132 1.25 9.91 12.93
N ALA A 133 0.18 9.27 12.49
CA ALA A 133 -1.09 9.96 12.26
C ALA A 133 -1.79 10.33 13.58
N GLY A 134 -1.72 9.47 14.58
CA GLY A 134 -2.44 9.51 15.86
C GLY A 134 -1.85 10.46 16.89
N ASP A 135 -0.55 10.36 17.12
CA ASP A 135 0.17 10.96 18.25
C ASP A 135 0.98 12.19 17.82
N GLN A 136 0.58 13.35 18.37
CA GLN A 136 1.26 14.62 18.11
C GLN A 136 2.66 14.68 18.71
N ASN A 137 2.89 14.09 19.89
CA ASN A 137 4.21 14.08 20.53
C ASN A 137 5.18 13.21 19.74
N PHE A 138 4.70 12.06 19.27
CA PHE A 138 5.49 11.19 18.38
C PHE A 138 5.88 11.91 17.09
N ARG A 139 4.95 12.64 16.46
CA ARG A 139 5.27 13.47 15.27
C ARG A 139 6.32 14.54 15.55
N GLN A 140 6.22 15.24 16.67
CA GLN A 140 7.20 16.28 17.03
C GLN A 140 8.60 15.68 17.20
N ARG A 141 8.69 14.51 17.84
CA ARG A 141 9.95 13.76 17.96
C ARG A 141 10.50 13.31 16.60
N LEU A 142 9.64 12.84 15.70
CA LEU A 142 10.03 12.48 14.34
C LEU A 142 10.58 13.70 13.58
N ILE A 143 9.86 14.83 13.60
CA ILE A 143 10.31 16.05 12.91
C ILE A 143 11.69 16.45 13.42
N GLN A 144 11.88 16.50 14.74
CA GLN A 144 13.17 16.81 15.36
C GLN A 144 14.28 15.87 14.88
N ALA A 145 14.01 14.56 14.83
CA ALA A 145 14.98 13.56 14.39
C ALA A 145 15.40 13.72 12.91
N PHE A 146 14.54 14.28 12.04
CA PHE A 146 14.84 14.50 10.62
C PHE A 146 15.37 15.90 10.30
N THR A 147 15.26 16.85 11.24
CA THR A 147 15.81 18.21 11.10
C THR A 147 17.16 18.41 11.80
N THR A 148 17.70 17.36 12.42
CA THR A 148 19.05 17.33 13.02
C THR A 148 20.02 16.66 12.05
#